data_AF-A0A7W8JN51-F1
#
_entry.id   AF-A0A7W8JN51-F1
#
_cell.length_a   1.000
_cell.length_b   1.000
_cell.length_c   1.000
_cell.angle_alpha   90.00
_cell.angle_beta   90.00
_cell.angle_gamma   90.00
#
_symmetry.space_group_name_H-M   'P 1'
#
loop_
_entity.id
_entity.type
_entity.pdbx_description
1 polymer ?
#
loop_
_entity_poly.entity_id
_entity_poly.type
_entity_poly.pdbx_seq_one_letter_code
_entity_poly.pdbx_strand_id
1 'polypeptide(L)'
;MTDSASQWAAAPGGPAFYAYSTNCLIDVAARIIVDVEASPARRTDEVNAIRTMVKRVEDRFDLKPARLIGDTAYGSAEMLG
;
A
#
# COMPACT_ATOMS: atom_id res chain seq x y z
N MET A 1 20.25 0.91 -14.50
CA MET A 1 20.05 1.31 -13.10
C MET A 1 18.59 1.05 -12.79
N THR A 2 18.30 0.27 -11.76
CA THR A 2 16.93 -0.15 -11.44
C THR A 2 16.49 0.47 -10.12
N ASP A 3 15.20 0.79 -10.00
CA ASP A 3 14.63 1.41 -8.80
C ASP A 3 14.83 0.51 -7.55
N SER A 4 15.22 1.11 -6.42
CA SER A 4 15.54 0.38 -5.19
C SER A 4 14.34 -0.29 -4.53
N ALA A 5 13.12 0.20 -4.80
CA ALA A 5 11.88 -0.41 -4.32
C ALA A 5 11.42 -1.55 -5.23
N SER A 6 12.03 -1.75 -6.40
CA SER A 6 11.63 -2.84 -7.30
C SER A 6 12.24 -4.19 -6.88
N GLN A 7 11.47 -5.26 -7.05
CA GLN A 7 11.88 -6.65 -6.84
C GLN A 7 11.25 -7.57 -7.90
N TRP A 8 11.81 -8.78 -8.08
CA TRP A 8 11.16 -9.81 -8.91
C TRP A 8 9.81 -10.20 -8.32
N ALA A 9 8.76 -9.98 -9.09
CA ALA A 9 7.40 -10.40 -8.81
C ALA A 9 6.94 -11.44 -9.83
N ALA A 10 6.19 -12.43 -9.36
CA ALA A 10 5.52 -13.41 -10.19
C ALA A 10 4.01 -13.20 -10.07
N ALA A 11 3.38 -12.72 -11.15
CA ALA A 11 1.92 -12.73 -11.24
C ALA A 11 1.44 -14.16 -11.59
N PRO A 12 0.29 -14.63 -11.07
CA PRO A 12 -0.25 -15.92 -11.46
C PRO A 12 -0.48 -15.97 -12.98
N GLY A 13 0.24 -16.84 -13.69
CA GLY A 13 0.03 -17.09 -15.12
C GLY A 13 0.96 -16.35 -16.10
N GLY A 14 2.02 -15.67 -15.64
CA GLY A 14 3.00 -15.02 -16.53
C GLY A 14 4.46 -15.17 -16.08
N PRO A 15 5.44 -14.83 -16.94
CA PRO A 15 6.85 -14.77 -16.57
C PRO A 15 7.07 -13.77 -15.43
N ALA A 16 8.05 -14.06 -14.57
CA ALA A 16 8.47 -13.12 -13.55
C ALA A 16 8.97 -11.81 -14.20
N PHE A 17 8.66 -10.68 -13.57
CA PHE A 17 9.08 -9.36 -14.02
C PHE A 17 9.57 -8.54 -12.81
N TYR A 18 10.37 -7.52 -13.09
CA TYR A 18 10.91 -6.66 -12.05
C TYR A 18 9.97 -5.46 -11.86
N ALA A 19 9.39 -5.32 -10.66
CA ALA A 19 8.39 -4.31 -10.38
C ALA A 19 8.37 -3.86 -8.92
N TYR A 20 7.73 -2.72 -8.70
CA TYR A 20 7.35 -2.20 -7.39
C TYR A 20 5.86 -1.90 -7.41
N SER A 21 5.28 -1.82 -6.21
CA SER A 21 3.90 -1.42 -5.99
C SER A 21 3.85 0.03 -5.56
N THR A 22 2.89 0.77 -6.12
CA THR A 22 2.55 2.13 -5.66
C THR A 22 1.30 2.03 -4.80
N ASN A 23 1.46 2.25 -3.50
CA ASN A 23 0.36 2.20 -2.54
C ASN A 23 -0.20 3.60 -2.35
N CYS A 24 -1.52 3.73 -2.36
CA CYS A 24 -2.22 5.00 -2.16
C CYS A 24 -3.14 4.89 -0.95
N LEU A 25 -3.07 5.86 -0.04
CA LEU A 25 -4.06 6.04 1.01
C LEU A 25 -5.05 7.12 0.54
N ILE A 26 -6.33 6.77 0.51
CA ILE A 26 -7.37 7.60 -0.09
C ILE A 26 -8.43 7.90 0.97
N ASP A 27 -8.75 9.18 1.15
CA ASP A 27 -10.00 9.58 1.79
C ASP A 27 -11.13 9.35 0.79
N VAL A 28 -11.93 8.32 1.05
CA VAL A 28 -13.03 7.91 0.17
C VAL A 28 -14.21 8.88 0.17
N ALA A 29 -14.39 9.67 1.24
CA ALA A 29 -15.47 10.64 1.33
C ALA A 29 -15.12 11.90 0.52
N ALA A 30 -13.89 12.39 0.68
CA ALA A 30 -13.39 13.53 -0.08
C ALA A 30 -12.93 13.17 -1.50
N ARG A 31 -12.68 11.89 -1.78
CA ARG A 31 -12.09 11.35 -3.02
C ARG A 31 -10.69 11.91 -3.30
N ILE A 32 -9.88 12.02 -2.25
CA ILE A 32 -8.53 12.60 -2.31
C ILE A 32 -7.51 11.56 -1.90
N ILE A 33 -6.41 11.46 -2.66
CA ILE A 33 -5.22 10.72 -2.24
C ILE A 33 -4.52 11.57 -1.18
N VAL A 34 -4.48 11.06 0.05
CA VAL A 34 -3.87 11.77 1.19
C VAL A 34 -2.41 11.39 1.40
N ASP A 35 -1.99 10.23 0.89
CA ASP A 35 -0.60 9.78 0.95
C ASP A 35 -0.29 8.73 -0.13
N VAL A 36 0.99 8.62 -0.50
CA VAL A 36 1.51 7.59 -1.41
C VAL A 36 2.83 7.00 -0.89
N GLU A 37 3.05 5.70 -1.09
CA GLU A 37 4.30 5.01 -0.73
C GLU A 37 4.63 3.90 -1.73
N ALA A 38 5.84 3.91 -2.27
CA ALA A 38 6.34 2.82 -3.10
C ALA A 38 6.87 1.68 -2.23
N SER A 39 6.59 0.43 -2.60
CA SER A 39 7.11 -0.76 -1.92
C SER A 39 7.54 -1.82 -2.93
N PRO A 40 8.41 -2.76 -2.56
CA PRO A 40 8.54 -4.02 -3.29
C PRO A 40 7.18 -4.63 -3.60
N ALA A 41 7.06 -5.23 -4.78
CA ALA A 41 5.87 -5.94 -5.25
C ALA A 41 5.71 -7.29 -4.51
N ARG A 42 5.62 -7.18 -3.18
CA ARG A 42 5.54 -8.25 -2.20
C ARG A 42 4.54 -7.83 -1.13
N ARG A 43 3.53 -8.66 -0.90
CA ARG A 43 2.38 -8.36 -0.03
C ARG A 43 2.76 -7.84 1.36
N THR A 44 3.76 -8.43 2.01
CA THR A 44 4.20 -7.99 3.35
C THR A 44 4.72 -6.55 3.33
N ASP A 45 5.43 -6.17 2.27
CA ASP A 45 6.02 -4.84 2.13
C ASP A 45 4.94 -3.80 1.81
N GLU A 46 3.91 -4.16 1.05
CA GLU A 46 2.73 -3.33 0.82
C GLU A 46 1.93 -3.09 2.11
N VAL A 47 1.72 -4.12 2.94
CA VAL A 47 1.06 -3.98 4.25
C VAL A 47 1.83 -3.03 5.17
N ASN A 48 3.16 -3.14 5.18
CA ASN A 48 4.02 -2.27 5.97
C ASN A 48 3.99 -0.82 5.46
N ALA A 49 3.93 -0.63 4.14
CA ALA A 49 3.74 0.69 3.53
C ALA A 49 2.43 1.33 4.02
N ILE A 50 1.31 0.60 4.01
CA ILE A 50 0.03 1.10 4.51
C ILE A 50 0.11 1.52 5.98
N ARG A 51 0.72 0.69 6.86
CA ARG A 51 0.91 1.04 8.28
C ARG A 51 1.69 2.35 8.46
N THR A 52 2.73 2.51 7.64
CA THR A 52 3.58 3.71 7.66
C THR A 52 2.80 4.94 7.20
N MET A 53 2.03 4.83 6.12
CA MET A 53 1.21 5.91 5.58
C MET A 53 0.11 6.33 6.56
N VAL A 54 -0.57 5.38 7.20
CA VAL A 54 -1.60 5.70 8.22
C VAL A 54 -0.98 6.49 9.36
N LYS A 55 0.12 6.01 9.95
CA LYS A 55 0.80 6.72 11.03
C LYS A 55 1.24 8.12 10.59
N ARG A 56 1.79 8.25 9.38
CA ARG A 56 2.25 9.52 8.84
C ARG A 56 1.11 10.51 8.61
N VAL A 57 -0.05 10.05 8.17
CA VAL A 57 -1.25 10.87 8.00
C VAL A 57 -1.86 11.28 9.34
N GLU A 58 -1.88 10.37 10.31
CA GLU A 58 -2.27 10.70 11.69
C GLU A 58 -1.35 11.81 12.26
N ASP A 59 -0.03 11.63 12.17
CA ASP A 59 0.95 12.58 12.70
C ASP A 59 0.94 13.95 11.99
N ARG A 60 0.61 14.00 10.69
CA ARG A 60 0.68 15.24 9.89
C ARG A 60 -0.64 15.99 9.76
N PHE A 61 -1.75 15.27 9.72
CA PHE A 61 -3.06 15.83 9.41
C PHE A 61 -4.09 15.61 10.52
N ASP A 62 -3.73 14.91 11.60
CA ASP A 62 -4.66 14.49 12.67
C ASP A 62 -5.86 13.71 12.12
N LEU A 63 -5.64 12.99 11.01
CA LEU A 63 -6.64 12.19 10.33
C LEU A 63 -6.49 10.73 10.74
N LYS A 64 -7.50 10.21 11.44
CA LYS A 64 -7.57 8.81 11.84
C LYS A 64 -8.62 8.05 11.02
N PRO A 65 -8.24 7.00 10.26
CA PRO A 65 -9.21 6.25 9.47
C PRO A 65 -10.20 5.52 10.39
N ALA A 66 -11.49 5.78 10.20
CA ALA A 66 -12.54 5.04 10.91
C ALA A 66 -12.70 3.60 10.38
N ARG A 67 -12.36 3.39 9.11
CA ARG A 67 -12.32 2.08 8.44
C ARG A 67 -11.27 2.11 7.34
N LEU A 68 -10.49 1.05 7.22
CA LEU A 68 -9.55 0.86 6.12
C LEU A 68 -10.18 -0.06 5.08
N ILE A 69 -10.09 0.32 3.80
CA ILE A 69 -10.56 -0.48 2.66
C ILE A 69 -9.35 -0.73 1.78
N GLY A 70 -9.12 -1.98 1.39
CA GLY A 70 -8.04 -2.35 0.49
C GLY A 70 -8.40 -3.61 -0.31
N ASP A 71 -7.66 -3.87 -1.37
CA ASP A 71 -7.76 -5.13 -2.10
C ASP A 71 -7.38 -6.31 -1.19
N THR A 72 -8.16 -7.39 -1.20
CA THR A 72 -7.84 -8.63 -0.47
C THR A 72 -6.47 -9.22 -0.83
N ALA A 73 -5.90 -8.87 -1.98
CA ALA A 73 -4.53 -9.19 -2.36
C ALA A 73 -3.49 -8.63 -1.39
N TYR A 74 -3.79 -7.54 -0.66
CA TYR A 74 -2.97 -6.97 0.41
C TYR A 74 -3.02 -7.79 1.71
N GLY A 75 -3.84 -8.84 1.78
CA GLY A 75 -3.94 -9.75 2.93
C GLY A 75 -5.26 -9.63 3.69
N SER A 76 -5.73 -10.76 4.21
CA SER A 76 -6.99 -10.87 4.95
C SER A 76 -6.85 -10.34 6.38
N ALA A 77 -7.62 -9.29 6.66
CA ALA A 77 -8.52 -9.16 7.81
C ALA A 77 -8.01 -8.68 9.20
N GLU A 78 -6.72 -8.49 9.48
CA GLU A 78 -6.35 -7.86 10.77
C GLU A 78 -6.39 -6.32 10.77
N MET A 79 -6.37 -5.69 9.59
CA MET A 79 -6.54 -4.23 9.44
C MET A 79 -7.86 -3.81 8.78
N LEU A 80 -8.73 -4.76 8.43
CA LEU A 80 -10.04 -4.50 7.85
C LEU A 80 -11.11 -4.73 8.94
N GLY A 81 -11.26 -3.72 9.80
CA GLY A 81 -12.35 -3.64 10.77
C GLY A 81 -13.66 -3.20 10.13
#